data_AF-A0A1N6L8C7-F1
#
_entry.id   AF-A0A1N6L8C7-F1
#
_cell.length_a   1.000
_cell.length_b   1.000
_cell.length_c   1.000
_cell.angle_alpha   90.00
_cell.angle_beta   90.00
_cell.angle_gamma   90.00
#
_symmetry.space_group_name_H-M   'P 1'
#
loop_
_entity.id
_entity.type
_entity.pdbx_description
1 polymer ?
#
loop_
_entity_poly.entity_id
_entity_poly.type
_entity_poly.pdbx_seq_one_letter_code
_entity_poly.pdbx_strand_id
1 'polypeptide(L)'
;MHGHRRRSDEDYTWRHREDWIFDPPIASGTTPGDVENHPKRPIDPKTAASVEASWKRIDAWLTLHVPSLKAEMGKGATSEAIAKAEATLGVEFPDAVRASYAVHDGSGSVSLFPSGDYLSLDGMLEQYKIWKELVDEGTFDDEESDPEGPIQKVHYHLNWIPLTHNGDGDHALIDLAPAEGGNVGQLIDFSHETGPENVAAHGLAEYLSILADGFESGAGVVEETYIEWHQETGMARSAFGVLHSPKGNVRQALLRVHRRDLEQVLGGLPGGQRHDDQIRQDRHQGAVDDQVVRQP
;
A
#
# COMPACT_ATOMS: atom_id res chain seq x y z
N MET A 1 -25.06 -4.35 50.03
CA MET A 1 -25.29 -5.61 49.29
C MET A 1 -25.33 -5.30 47.79
N HIS A 2 -24.19 -5.23 47.11
CA HIS A 2 -24.08 -5.28 45.64
C HIS A 2 -22.88 -6.18 45.36
N GLY A 3 -23.15 -7.40 44.87
CA GLY A 3 -22.15 -8.44 44.68
C GLY A 3 -21.60 -8.40 43.26
N HIS A 4 -20.32 -8.05 43.13
CA HIS A 4 -19.53 -8.36 41.94
C HIS A 4 -19.27 -9.87 41.91
N ARG A 5 -19.81 -10.57 40.90
CA ARG A 5 -19.29 -11.90 40.51
C ARG A 5 -18.20 -11.69 39.48
N ARG A 6 -16.94 -11.93 39.90
CA ARG A 6 -15.87 -12.31 38.98
C ARG A 6 -16.25 -13.67 38.37
N ARG A 7 -16.23 -13.79 37.04
CA ARG A 7 -16.19 -15.11 36.38
C ARG A 7 -14.73 -15.56 36.34
N SER A 8 -14.52 -16.83 36.66
CA SER A 8 -13.23 -17.51 36.83
C SER A 8 -12.73 -18.12 35.53
N ASP A 9 -11.40 -18.15 35.39
CA ASP A 9 -10.58 -18.61 34.26
C ASP A 9 -10.55 -20.13 34.02
N GLU A 10 -11.68 -20.85 33.98
CA GLU A 10 -11.66 -22.33 33.98
C GLU A 10 -12.49 -23.07 32.90
N ASP A 11 -12.80 -22.47 31.74
CA ASP A 11 -13.55 -23.18 30.67
C ASP A 11 -12.86 -23.23 29.29
N TYR A 12 -11.52 -23.12 29.20
CA TYR A 12 -10.79 -23.37 27.96
C TYR A 12 -10.26 -24.79 27.89
N THR A 13 -11.13 -25.77 27.59
CA THR A 13 -10.65 -27.05 27.05
C THR A 13 -11.57 -27.65 25.97
N TRP A 14 -10.92 -28.05 24.86
CA TRP A 14 -11.27 -29.07 23.86
C TRP A 14 -11.79 -28.66 22.46
N ARG A 15 -10.83 -28.68 21.53
CA ARG A 15 -10.67 -29.53 20.32
C ARG A 15 -11.87 -29.88 19.42
N HIS A 16 -11.55 -29.77 18.13
CA HIS A 16 -12.09 -30.45 16.94
C HIS A 16 -13.50 -30.07 16.50
N ARG A 17 -13.56 -29.24 15.45
CA ARG A 17 -14.43 -29.50 14.29
C ARG A 17 -13.70 -29.12 13.01
N GLU A 18 -13.19 -30.15 12.33
CA GLU A 18 -13.18 -30.21 10.87
C GLU A 18 -14.66 -30.08 10.46
N ASP A 19 -15.07 -28.92 9.94
CA ASP A 19 -16.36 -28.62 9.27
C ASP A 19 -16.45 -27.08 9.14
N TRP A 20 -15.61 -26.47 8.30
CA TRP A 20 -15.67 -25.04 8.00
C TRP A 20 -15.72 -24.84 6.48
N ILE A 21 -16.90 -25.11 5.93
CA ILE A 21 -17.32 -24.59 4.64
C ILE A 21 -18.39 -23.54 4.98
N PHE A 22 -18.17 -22.29 4.58
CA PHE A 22 -19.24 -21.31 4.53
C PHE A 22 -20.35 -21.88 3.64
N ASP A 23 -21.56 -22.07 4.18
CA ASP A 23 -22.75 -22.23 3.35
C ASP A 23 -23.14 -20.83 2.86
N PRO A 24 -22.86 -20.45 1.60
CA PRO A 24 -23.50 -19.26 1.04
C PRO A 24 -25.02 -19.49 0.99
N PRO A 25 -25.86 -18.44 0.88
CA PRO A 25 -27.28 -18.63 0.59
C PRO A 25 -27.41 -19.32 -0.78
N ILE A 26 -27.57 -20.65 -0.75
CA ILE A 26 -27.80 -21.46 -1.95
C ILE A 26 -29.13 -20.99 -2.53
N ALA A 27 -29.11 -20.40 -3.72
CA ALA A 27 -30.31 -20.24 -4.53
C ALA A 27 -30.99 -21.61 -4.61
N SER A 28 -32.23 -21.72 -4.15
CA SER A 28 -32.94 -22.99 -3.97
C SER A 28 -32.77 -23.93 -5.18
N GLY A 29 -31.94 -24.98 -5.04
CA GLY A 29 -31.77 -25.98 -6.10
C GLY A 29 -30.43 -26.72 -6.17
N THR A 30 -29.38 -26.33 -5.44
CA THR A 30 -28.04 -26.93 -5.62
C THR A 30 -27.63 -27.84 -4.46
N THR A 31 -27.10 -29.02 -4.76
CA THR A 31 -26.70 -30.03 -3.77
C THR A 31 -25.25 -29.84 -3.30
N PRO A 32 -24.86 -30.33 -2.09
CA PRO A 32 -23.50 -30.12 -1.53
C PRO A 32 -22.32 -30.70 -2.34
N GLY A 33 -22.58 -31.44 -3.42
CA GLY A 33 -21.57 -31.96 -4.34
C GLY A 33 -21.29 -31.08 -5.57
N ASP A 34 -22.01 -29.97 -5.73
CA ASP A 34 -21.92 -29.10 -6.92
C ASP A 34 -20.96 -27.91 -6.73
N VAL A 35 -20.37 -27.76 -5.53
CA VAL A 35 -19.47 -26.63 -5.18
C VAL A 35 -18.03 -26.85 -5.65
N GLU A 36 -17.66 -28.08 -6.04
CA GLU A 36 -16.37 -28.38 -6.67
C GLU A 36 -16.50 -28.30 -8.19
N ASN A 37 -15.72 -27.39 -8.81
CA ASN A 37 -15.57 -27.22 -10.27
C ASN A 37 -16.71 -26.53 -11.05
N HIS A 38 -17.27 -25.44 -10.54
CA HIS A 38 -17.79 -24.43 -11.46
C HIS A 38 -16.60 -23.72 -12.14
N PRO A 39 -16.46 -23.77 -13.49
CA PRO A 39 -15.39 -23.07 -14.16
C PRO A 39 -15.53 -21.58 -13.86
N LYS A 40 -14.53 -21.02 -13.17
CA LYS A 40 -14.50 -19.60 -12.82
C LYS A 40 -14.71 -18.77 -14.08
N ARG A 41 -15.52 -17.72 -13.96
CA ARG A 41 -15.78 -16.80 -15.07
C ARG A 41 -14.44 -16.28 -15.62
N PRO A 42 -14.20 -16.33 -16.94
CA PRO A 42 -13.03 -15.70 -17.53
C PRO A 42 -12.93 -14.23 -17.15
N ILE A 43 -11.70 -13.74 -16.95
CA ILE A 43 -11.44 -12.31 -16.73
C ILE A 43 -11.86 -11.56 -17.99
N ASP A 44 -12.59 -10.44 -17.82
CA ASP A 44 -12.90 -9.54 -18.94
C ASP A 44 -11.61 -9.09 -19.65
N PRO A 45 -11.46 -9.33 -20.97
CA PRO A 45 -10.21 -9.05 -21.68
C PRO A 45 -9.81 -7.57 -21.66
N LYS A 46 -10.78 -6.65 -21.63
CA LYS A 46 -10.49 -5.21 -21.60
C LYS A 46 -9.93 -4.81 -20.23
N THR A 47 -10.49 -5.35 -19.17
CA THR A 47 -10.02 -5.15 -17.79
C THR A 47 -8.62 -5.73 -17.61
N ALA A 48 -8.38 -6.96 -18.08
CA ALA A 48 -7.06 -7.58 -18.06
C ALA A 48 -6.02 -6.72 -18.80
N ALA A 49 -6.32 -6.29 -20.03
CA ALA A 49 -5.41 -5.46 -20.81
C ALA A 49 -5.11 -4.10 -20.15
N SER A 50 -6.09 -3.49 -19.49
CA SER A 50 -5.89 -2.23 -18.75
C SER A 50 -4.95 -2.41 -17.56
N VAL A 51 -5.14 -3.48 -16.78
CA VAL A 51 -4.31 -3.80 -15.61
C VAL A 51 -2.88 -4.13 -16.04
N GLU A 52 -2.71 -4.98 -17.06
CA GLU A 52 -1.41 -5.32 -17.63
C GLU A 52 -0.66 -4.09 -18.17
N ALA A 53 -1.38 -3.16 -18.80
CA ALA A 53 -0.80 -1.92 -19.29
C ALA A 53 -0.26 -1.03 -18.16
N SER A 54 -1.00 -0.87 -17.06
CA SER A 54 -0.54 -0.12 -15.89
C SER A 54 0.66 -0.78 -15.22
N TRP A 55 0.62 -2.10 -15.02
CA TRP A 55 1.77 -2.82 -14.45
C TRP A 55 3.00 -2.74 -15.32
N LYS A 56 2.88 -2.82 -16.65
CA LYS A 56 4.01 -2.66 -17.56
C LYS A 56 4.70 -1.30 -17.42
N ARG A 57 3.92 -0.23 -17.17
CA ARG A 57 4.45 1.13 -16.94
C ARG A 57 5.19 1.22 -15.61
N ILE A 58 4.57 0.71 -14.55
CA ILE A 58 5.18 0.62 -13.21
C ILE A 58 6.47 -0.20 -13.27
N ASP A 59 6.45 -1.36 -13.91
CA ASP A 59 7.60 -2.25 -14.07
C ASP A 59 8.76 -1.59 -14.83
N ALA A 60 8.46 -0.89 -15.91
CA ALA A 60 9.46 -0.16 -16.68
C ALA A 60 10.12 0.93 -15.83
N TRP A 61 9.32 1.63 -15.02
CA TRP A 61 9.81 2.64 -14.10
C TRP A 61 10.70 2.03 -13.01
N LEU A 62 10.22 0.99 -12.31
CA LEU A 62 10.98 0.30 -11.27
C LEU A 62 12.29 -0.29 -11.81
N THR A 63 12.28 -0.86 -13.02
CA THR A 63 13.49 -1.39 -13.67
C THR A 63 14.54 -0.29 -13.91
N LEU A 64 14.09 0.91 -14.27
CA LEU A 64 14.98 2.03 -14.56
C LEU A 64 15.53 2.70 -13.29
N HIS A 65 14.69 2.85 -12.26
CA HIS A 65 14.98 3.69 -11.10
C HIS A 65 15.41 2.89 -9.86
N VAL A 66 14.85 1.69 -9.67
CA VAL A 66 15.06 0.85 -8.48
C VAL A 66 15.12 -0.65 -8.83
N PRO A 67 16.11 -1.08 -9.62
CA PRO A 67 16.18 -2.45 -10.12
C PRO A 67 16.31 -3.51 -9.01
N SER A 68 16.86 -3.16 -7.84
CA SER A 68 16.89 -4.03 -6.66
C SER A 68 15.47 -4.34 -6.17
N LEU A 69 14.67 -3.30 -5.93
CA LEU A 69 13.27 -3.42 -5.52
C LEU A 69 12.41 -4.12 -6.58
N LYS A 70 12.66 -3.84 -7.86
CA LYS A 70 11.99 -4.56 -8.97
C LYS A 70 12.27 -6.06 -8.93
N ALA A 71 13.47 -6.47 -8.53
CA ALA A 71 13.85 -7.89 -8.46
C ALA A 71 13.12 -8.65 -7.33
N GLU A 72 12.58 -7.93 -6.35
CA GLU A 72 11.83 -8.52 -5.23
C GLU A 72 10.35 -8.72 -5.51
N MET A 73 9.81 -8.05 -6.55
CA MET A 73 8.40 -8.17 -6.89
C MET A 73 8.00 -9.63 -7.14
N GLY A 74 6.86 -10.01 -6.59
CA GLY A 74 6.30 -11.34 -6.76
C GLY A 74 6.05 -11.66 -8.23
N LYS A 75 6.28 -12.91 -8.62
CA LYS A 75 5.83 -13.39 -9.92
C LYS A 75 4.31 -13.48 -9.92
N GLY A 76 3.68 -13.40 -11.08
CA GLY A 76 2.25 -13.60 -11.21
C GLY A 76 1.78 -14.93 -10.62
N ALA A 77 0.70 -14.87 -9.84
CA ALA A 77 0.02 -16.03 -9.27
C ALA A 77 -0.66 -16.85 -10.36
N THR A 78 -0.74 -18.16 -10.17
CA THR A 78 -1.49 -19.04 -11.08
C THR A 78 -2.99 -18.92 -10.85
N SER A 79 -3.79 -19.31 -11.85
CA SER A 79 -5.26 -19.38 -11.72
C SER A 79 -5.70 -20.24 -10.53
N GLU A 80 -4.96 -21.30 -10.21
CA GLU A 80 -5.26 -22.22 -9.11
C GLU A 80 -4.96 -21.56 -7.76
N ALA A 81 -3.87 -20.80 -7.65
CA ALA A 81 -3.53 -20.06 -6.44
C ALA A 81 -4.58 -18.98 -6.14
N ILE A 82 -4.99 -18.22 -7.16
CA ILE A 82 -6.05 -17.21 -7.05
C ILE A 82 -7.38 -17.87 -6.64
N ALA A 83 -7.77 -18.96 -7.32
CA ALA A 83 -9.01 -19.68 -7.00
C ALA A 83 -9.00 -20.26 -5.57
N LYS A 84 -7.83 -20.72 -5.09
CA LYS A 84 -7.67 -21.17 -3.70
C LYS A 84 -7.85 -20.03 -2.71
N ALA A 85 -7.28 -18.85 -2.98
CA ALA A 85 -7.46 -17.67 -2.12
C ALA A 85 -8.93 -17.24 -2.05
N GLU A 86 -9.62 -17.14 -3.20
CA GLU A 86 -11.06 -16.89 -3.28
C GLU A 86 -11.87 -17.91 -2.46
N ALA A 87 -11.59 -19.20 -2.61
CA ALA A 87 -12.26 -20.26 -1.85
C ALA A 87 -12.00 -20.17 -0.35
N THR A 88 -10.78 -19.80 0.05
CA THR A 88 -10.41 -19.64 1.47
C THR A 88 -11.14 -18.46 2.10
N LEU A 89 -11.27 -17.36 1.37
CA LEU A 89 -11.99 -16.16 1.81
C LEU A 89 -13.51 -16.30 1.71
N GLY A 90 -14.01 -17.25 0.90
CA GLY A 90 -15.43 -17.41 0.63
C GLY A 90 -16.00 -16.30 -0.29
N VAL A 91 -15.16 -15.70 -1.13
CA VAL A 91 -15.53 -14.57 -2.01
C VAL A 91 -15.14 -14.82 -3.47
N GLU A 92 -15.69 -14.02 -4.39
CA GLU A 92 -15.17 -13.90 -5.74
C GLU A 92 -14.46 -12.57 -5.92
N PHE A 93 -13.25 -12.59 -6.45
CA PHE A 93 -12.49 -11.39 -6.70
C PHE A 93 -12.97 -10.68 -7.98
N PRO A 94 -13.01 -9.34 -7.96
CA PRO A 94 -13.18 -8.55 -9.18
C PRO A 94 -12.13 -8.89 -10.24
N ASP A 95 -12.49 -8.73 -11.51
CA ASP A 95 -11.61 -9.06 -12.64
C ASP A 95 -10.26 -8.35 -12.57
N ALA A 96 -10.25 -7.09 -12.15
CA ALA A 96 -9.04 -6.31 -12.00
C ALA A 96 -8.11 -6.87 -10.91
N VAL A 97 -8.66 -7.42 -9.83
CA VAL A 97 -7.89 -8.05 -8.74
C VAL A 97 -7.25 -9.34 -9.24
N ARG A 98 -8.03 -10.22 -9.88
CA ARG A 98 -7.49 -11.46 -10.48
C ARG A 98 -6.43 -11.17 -11.53
N ALA A 99 -6.65 -10.18 -12.39
CA ALA A 99 -5.68 -9.75 -13.41
C ALA A 99 -4.39 -9.19 -12.78
N SER A 100 -4.51 -8.42 -11.69
CA SER A 100 -3.35 -7.84 -11.01
C SER A 100 -2.48 -8.92 -10.37
N TYR A 101 -3.10 -9.86 -9.63
CA TYR A 101 -2.38 -11.00 -9.04
C TYR A 101 -1.77 -11.92 -10.09
N ALA A 102 -2.39 -12.07 -11.26
CA ALA A 102 -1.79 -12.81 -12.38
C ALA A 102 -0.53 -12.14 -12.97
N VAL A 103 -0.29 -10.86 -12.69
CA VAL A 103 0.92 -10.14 -13.10
C VAL A 103 1.95 -10.16 -11.96
N HIS A 104 1.54 -9.77 -10.75
CA HIS A 104 2.38 -9.73 -9.56
C HIS A 104 1.64 -10.26 -8.34
N ASP A 105 2.22 -11.28 -7.70
CA ASP A 105 1.79 -11.76 -6.39
C ASP A 105 2.53 -11.03 -5.26
N GLY A 106 2.17 -9.76 -5.07
CA GLY A 106 2.76 -8.87 -4.09
C GLY A 106 4.02 -8.12 -4.57
N SER A 107 4.44 -7.12 -3.80
CA SER A 107 5.57 -6.23 -4.12
C SER A 107 6.87 -6.55 -3.38
N GLY A 108 6.94 -7.63 -2.59
CA GLY A 108 8.11 -7.93 -1.77
C GLY A 108 8.24 -6.93 -0.62
N SER A 109 9.43 -6.35 -0.40
CA SER A 109 9.64 -5.31 0.62
C SER A 109 9.38 -3.88 0.13
N VAL A 110 8.81 -3.74 -1.06
CA VAL A 110 8.57 -2.44 -1.70
C VAL A 110 7.21 -1.91 -1.32
N SER A 111 7.17 -0.79 -0.59
CA SER A 111 5.94 -0.04 -0.37
C SER A 111 5.56 0.74 -1.61
N LEU A 112 4.92 0.03 -2.55
CA LEU A 112 4.57 0.55 -3.87
C LEU A 112 3.30 1.42 -3.81
N PHE A 113 2.38 1.07 -2.91
CA PHE A 113 1.13 1.79 -2.74
C PHE A 113 1.33 2.86 -1.65
N PRO A 114 0.61 4.00 -1.73
CA PRO A 114 0.54 4.96 -0.63
C PRO A 114 0.20 4.32 0.72
N SER A 115 -0.62 3.28 0.70
CA SER A 115 -1.06 2.53 1.89
C SER A 115 -0.15 1.32 2.22
N GLY A 116 1.08 1.31 1.71
CA GLY A 116 2.12 0.34 2.05
C GLY A 116 2.45 -0.70 0.96
N ASP A 117 2.87 -1.87 1.41
CA ASP A 117 3.28 -2.98 0.55
C ASP A 117 2.07 -3.61 -0.13
N TYR A 118 2.19 -3.97 -1.41
CA TYR A 118 1.18 -4.77 -2.08
C TYR A 118 1.31 -6.22 -1.59
N LEU A 119 0.27 -6.72 -0.93
CA LEU A 119 0.30 -8.05 -0.32
C LEU A 119 0.30 -9.14 -1.40
N SER A 120 1.09 -10.19 -1.18
CA SER A 120 0.88 -11.47 -1.86
C SER A 120 -0.46 -12.08 -1.43
N LEU A 121 -0.97 -13.08 -2.16
CA LEU A 121 -2.16 -13.82 -1.78
C LEU A 121 -2.00 -14.45 -0.39
N ASP A 122 -0.83 -15.01 -0.07
CA ASP A 122 -0.56 -15.55 1.27
C ASP A 122 -0.59 -14.45 2.33
N GLY A 123 0.05 -13.30 2.08
CA GLY A 123 0.03 -12.16 2.99
C GLY A 123 -1.38 -11.57 3.19
N MET A 124 -2.19 -11.50 2.13
CA MET A 124 -3.60 -11.12 2.21
C MET A 124 -4.38 -12.06 3.12
N LEU A 125 -4.20 -13.38 2.99
CA LEU A 125 -4.86 -14.37 3.83
C LEU A 125 -4.41 -14.28 5.29
N GLU A 126 -3.13 -14.01 5.53
CA GLU A 126 -2.59 -13.79 6.88
C GLU A 126 -3.22 -12.57 7.56
N GLN A 127 -3.26 -11.43 6.86
CA GLN A 127 -3.89 -10.21 7.39
C GLN A 127 -5.40 -10.40 7.59
N TYR A 128 -6.08 -11.02 6.63
CA TYR A 128 -7.51 -11.32 6.75
C TYR A 128 -7.83 -12.19 7.96
N LYS A 129 -6.99 -13.19 8.25
CA LYS A 129 -7.16 -14.05 9.41
C LYS A 129 -7.11 -13.26 10.72
N ILE A 130 -6.16 -12.33 10.86
CA ILE A 130 -6.04 -11.47 12.04
C ILE A 130 -7.31 -10.65 12.23
N TRP A 131 -7.77 -9.96 11.18
CA TRP A 131 -8.99 -9.15 11.22
C TRP A 131 -10.23 -9.99 11.55
N LYS A 132 -10.32 -11.19 10.98
CA LYS A 132 -11.40 -12.11 11.27
C LYS A 132 -11.41 -12.55 12.74
N GLU A 133 -10.26 -12.87 13.31
CA GLU A 133 -10.15 -13.23 14.73
C GLU A 133 -10.63 -12.06 15.63
N LEU A 134 -10.23 -10.82 15.32
CA LEU A 134 -10.69 -9.63 16.07
C LEU A 134 -12.21 -9.43 15.98
N VAL A 135 -12.80 -9.63 14.79
CA VAL A 135 -14.25 -9.59 14.58
C VAL A 135 -14.96 -10.70 15.36
N ASP A 136 -14.46 -11.93 15.30
CA ASP A 136 -15.06 -13.08 16.00
C ASP A 136 -14.99 -12.94 17.53
N GLU A 137 -13.99 -12.21 18.05
CA GLU A 137 -13.84 -11.88 19.47
C GLU A 137 -14.76 -10.72 19.93
N GLY A 138 -15.46 -10.05 19.01
CA GLY A 138 -16.32 -8.90 19.31
C GLY A 138 -15.53 -7.63 19.62
N THR A 139 -14.28 -7.53 19.15
CA THR A 139 -13.37 -6.39 19.43
C THR A 139 -14.00 -5.05 19.05
N PHE A 140 -14.84 -5.04 18.02
CA PHE A 140 -15.40 -3.83 17.42
C PHE A 140 -16.89 -3.64 17.70
N ASP A 141 -17.49 -4.38 18.64
CA ASP A 141 -18.93 -4.36 18.89
C ASP A 141 -19.45 -2.98 19.35
N ASP A 142 -18.59 -2.20 20.01
CA ASP A 142 -18.88 -0.86 20.53
C ASP A 142 -18.22 0.27 19.71
N GLU A 143 -17.57 -0.07 18.59
CA GLU A 143 -16.87 0.91 17.75
C GLU A 143 -17.82 1.58 16.74
N GLU A 144 -17.72 2.91 16.64
CA GLU A 144 -18.47 3.71 15.68
C GLU A 144 -17.55 4.13 14.52
N SER A 145 -18.09 4.18 13.29
CA SER A 145 -17.38 4.69 12.12
C SER A 145 -18.25 5.67 11.33
N ASP A 146 -17.61 6.68 10.72
CA ASP A 146 -18.28 7.67 9.86
C ASP A 146 -17.45 7.93 8.58
N PRO A 147 -17.31 6.92 7.71
CA PRO A 147 -16.50 7.03 6.50
C PRO A 147 -17.10 8.02 5.48
N GLU A 148 -16.23 8.63 4.68
CA GLU A 148 -16.59 9.44 3.52
C GLU A 148 -16.84 8.55 2.28
N GLY A 149 -18.09 8.51 1.83
CA GLY A 149 -18.49 7.82 0.60
C GLY A 149 -19.39 6.61 0.86
N PRO A 150 -19.65 5.79 -0.17
CA PRO A 150 -20.56 4.65 -0.07
C PRO A 150 -19.87 3.44 0.57
N ILE A 151 -19.49 3.56 1.84
CA ILE A 151 -18.86 2.53 2.67
C ILE A 151 -19.79 2.22 3.84
N GLN A 152 -19.92 0.96 4.23
CA GLN A 152 -20.74 0.60 5.39
C GLN A 152 -20.14 1.19 6.68
N LYS A 153 -21.02 1.63 7.58
CA LYS A 153 -20.63 2.23 8.87
C LYS A 153 -20.39 1.16 9.93
N VAL A 154 -19.34 0.36 9.73
CA VAL A 154 -18.82 -0.63 10.68
C VAL A 154 -17.30 -0.46 10.75
N HIS A 155 -16.68 -0.81 11.89
CA HIS A 155 -15.22 -0.74 12.01
C HIS A 155 -14.52 -1.62 11.00
N TYR A 156 -14.96 -2.88 10.83
CA TYR A 156 -14.45 -3.80 9.83
C TYR A 156 -15.57 -4.72 9.32
N HIS A 157 -15.57 -5.04 8.02
CA HIS A 157 -16.50 -5.99 7.42
C HIS A 157 -15.71 -7.16 6.81
N LEU A 158 -16.13 -8.42 7.03
CA LEU A 158 -15.40 -9.61 6.52
C LEU A 158 -15.35 -9.72 4.99
N ASN A 159 -16.12 -8.92 4.27
CA ASN A 159 -16.01 -8.78 2.81
C ASN A 159 -15.14 -7.59 2.38
N TRP A 160 -14.39 -6.97 3.31
CA TRP A 160 -13.32 -6.02 3.00
C TRP A 160 -12.00 -6.78 3.07
N ILE A 161 -11.34 -6.94 1.93
CA ILE A 161 -10.20 -7.84 1.79
C ILE A 161 -8.90 -7.04 1.75
N PRO A 162 -7.90 -7.31 2.63
CA PRO A 162 -6.64 -6.59 2.63
C PRO A 162 -5.89 -6.66 1.30
N LEU A 163 -5.59 -5.51 0.71
CA LEU A 163 -4.79 -5.39 -0.51
C LEU A 163 -3.35 -4.98 -0.20
N THR A 164 -3.18 -4.05 0.73
CA THR A 164 -1.88 -3.53 1.13
C THR A 164 -1.65 -3.70 2.62
N HIS A 165 -0.44 -3.47 3.10
CA HIS A 165 -0.13 -3.38 4.53
C HIS A 165 1.03 -2.43 4.75
N ASN A 166 0.92 -1.52 5.71
CA ASN A 166 1.97 -0.54 6.02
C ASN A 166 2.95 -0.95 7.12
N GLY A 167 2.78 -2.14 7.74
CA GLY A 167 3.59 -2.59 8.86
C GLY A 167 2.96 -2.37 10.24
N ASP A 168 2.01 -1.43 10.33
CA ASP A 168 1.37 -0.99 11.57
C ASP A 168 -0.16 -1.25 11.57
N GLY A 169 -0.65 -2.08 10.65
CA GLY A 169 -2.06 -2.52 10.61
C GLY A 169 -3.00 -1.67 9.75
N ASP A 170 -2.51 -0.64 9.06
CA ASP A 170 -3.34 0.10 8.10
C ASP A 170 -3.25 -0.51 6.71
N HIS A 171 -4.32 -0.30 5.95
CA HIS A 171 -4.53 -0.99 4.69
C HIS A 171 -5.23 -0.08 3.67
N ALA A 172 -5.01 -0.37 2.38
CA ALA A 172 -6.08 -0.26 1.40
C ALA A 172 -6.82 -1.62 1.38
N LEU A 173 -8.15 -1.60 1.48
CA LEU A 173 -8.98 -2.80 1.42
C LEU A 173 -9.79 -2.83 0.12
N ILE A 174 -9.99 -4.03 -0.43
CA ILE A 174 -10.95 -4.29 -1.50
C ILE A 174 -12.34 -4.43 -0.86
N ASP A 175 -13.23 -3.47 -1.10
CA ASP A 175 -14.58 -3.49 -0.56
C ASP A 175 -15.54 -4.29 -1.45
N LEU A 176 -15.86 -5.51 -1.04
CA LEU A 176 -16.83 -6.39 -1.71
C LEU A 176 -18.24 -6.28 -1.10
N ALA A 177 -18.45 -5.40 -0.13
CA ALA A 177 -19.75 -5.14 0.48
C ALA A 177 -19.95 -3.64 0.72
N PRO A 178 -19.97 -2.82 -0.35
CA PRO A 178 -20.14 -1.38 -0.21
C PRO A 178 -21.53 -1.02 0.32
N ALA A 179 -21.68 0.20 0.84
CA ALA A 179 -23.00 0.74 1.14
C ALA A 179 -23.77 1.10 -0.15
N GLU A 180 -25.03 1.52 0.00
CA GLU A 180 -25.86 1.95 -1.13
C GLU A 180 -25.16 3.03 -1.96
N GLY A 181 -25.11 2.81 -3.28
CA GLY A 181 -24.44 3.71 -4.23
C GLY A 181 -22.95 3.45 -4.45
N GLY A 182 -22.36 2.45 -3.78
CA GLY A 182 -20.96 2.07 -3.96
C GLY A 182 -20.73 1.01 -5.03
N ASN A 183 -19.45 0.80 -5.36
CA ASN A 183 -19.04 -0.16 -6.38
C ASN A 183 -18.44 -1.39 -5.70
N VAL A 184 -18.93 -2.59 -6.03
CA VAL A 184 -18.32 -3.84 -5.56
C VAL A 184 -16.92 -3.95 -6.16
N GLY A 185 -15.91 -3.99 -5.29
CA GLY A 185 -14.50 -3.95 -5.65
C GLY A 185 -13.86 -2.56 -5.62
N GLN A 186 -14.55 -1.52 -5.12
CA GLN A 186 -13.91 -0.24 -4.81
C GLN A 186 -12.79 -0.43 -3.78
N LEU A 187 -11.76 0.42 -3.83
CA LEU A 187 -10.71 0.41 -2.83
C LEU A 187 -11.02 1.47 -1.77
N ILE A 188 -10.90 1.09 -0.51
CA ILE A 188 -11.11 1.97 0.64
C ILE A 188 -9.80 2.11 1.43
N ASP A 189 -9.54 3.32 1.90
CA ASP A 189 -8.49 3.56 2.88
C ASP A 189 -9.01 3.18 4.26
N PHE A 190 -8.15 2.51 5.03
CA PHE A 190 -8.52 1.88 6.29
C PHE A 190 -7.41 2.06 7.31
N SER A 191 -7.76 2.59 8.47
CA SER A 191 -6.90 2.63 9.65
C SER A 191 -7.31 1.57 10.65
N HIS A 192 -6.33 0.92 11.28
CA HIS A 192 -6.63 -0.04 12.34
C HIS A 192 -7.28 0.60 13.57
N GLU A 193 -7.03 1.89 13.81
CA GLU A 193 -7.54 2.61 14.98
C GLU A 193 -8.96 3.16 14.76
N THR A 194 -9.24 3.67 13.56
CA THR A 194 -10.49 4.42 13.26
C THR A 194 -11.41 3.72 12.26
N GLY A 195 -10.97 2.61 11.68
CA GLY A 195 -11.74 1.84 10.70
C GLY A 195 -11.67 2.45 9.29
N PRO A 196 -12.74 2.34 8.48
CA PRO A 196 -12.75 2.87 7.11
C PRO A 196 -12.79 4.40 7.11
N GLU A 197 -12.01 5.01 6.23
CA GLU A 197 -11.91 6.48 6.13
C GLU A 197 -12.61 7.02 4.88
N ASN A 198 -12.16 6.62 3.68
CA ASN A 198 -12.75 7.07 2.41
C ASN A 198 -12.55 6.07 1.26
N VAL A 199 -13.26 6.28 0.15
CA VAL A 199 -12.99 5.57 -1.11
C VAL A 199 -11.74 6.13 -1.77
N ALA A 200 -10.72 5.29 -1.93
CA ALA A 200 -9.44 5.62 -2.58
C ALA A 200 -9.53 5.52 -4.12
N ALA A 201 -10.31 4.57 -4.64
CA ALA A 201 -10.60 4.43 -6.07
C ALA A 201 -11.86 3.59 -6.30
N HIS A 202 -12.46 3.70 -7.48
CA HIS A 202 -13.63 2.89 -7.86
C HIS A 202 -13.27 1.43 -8.19
N GLY A 203 -11.98 1.10 -8.26
CA GLY A 203 -11.46 -0.26 -8.29
C GLY A 203 -9.97 -0.31 -8.63
N LEU A 204 -9.39 -1.50 -8.52
CA LEU A 204 -7.93 -1.67 -8.65
C LEU A 204 -7.37 -1.26 -10.02
N ALA A 205 -8.11 -1.44 -11.11
CA ALA A 205 -7.64 -1.03 -12.44
C ALA A 205 -7.44 0.49 -12.55
N GLU A 206 -8.36 1.27 -11.97
CA GLU A 206 -8.22 2.73 -11.88
C GLU A 206 -7.04 3.10 -10.99
N TYR A 207 -6.95 2.49 -9.81
CA TYR A 207 -5.89 2.78 -8.85
C TYR A 207 -4.49 2.53 -9.43
N LEU A 208 -4.28 1.39 -10.11
CA LEU A 208 -3.02 1.08 -10.79
C LEU A 208 -2.71 2.07 -11.92
N SER A 209 -3.72 2.58 -12.63
CA SER A 209 -3.53 3.62 -13.64
C SER A 209 -3.04 4.92 -13.02
N ILE A 210 -3.66 5.36 -11.92
CA ILE A 210 -3.25 6.55 -11.16
C ILE A 210 -1.81 6.38 -10.65
N LEU A 211 -1.48 5.19 -10.12
CA LEU A 211 -0.16 4.87 -9.63
C LEU A 211 0.90 4.95 -10.74
N ALA A 212 0.61 4.37 -11.90
CA ALA A 212 1.48 4.44 -13.07
C ALA A 212 1.72 5.88 -13.55
N ASP A 213 0.65 6.69 -13.63
CA ASP A 213 0.74 8.11 -14.00
C ASP A 213 1.61 8.89 -13.00
N GLY A 214 1.46 8.60 -11.71
CA GLY A 214 2.27 9.21 -10.67
C GLY A 214 3.77 8.88 -10.79
N PHE A 215 4.13 7.62 -11.07
CA PHE A 215 5.53 7.23 -11.28
C PHE A 215 6.13 7.98 -12.48
N GLU A 216 5.44 7.99 -13.62
CA GLU A 216 5.94 8.62 -14.84
C GLU A 216 6.05 10.14 -14.75
N SER A 217 5.18 10.77 -13.95
CA SER A 217 5.17 12.22 -13.75
C SER A 217 6.23 12.72 -12.76
N GLY A 218 6.96 11.82 -12.11
CA GLY A 218 7.94 12.15 -11.06
C GLY A 218 7.31 12.52 -9.73
N ALA A 219 6.03 12.20 -9.53
CA ALA A 219 5.38 12.31 -8.24
C ALA A 219 5.96 11.27 -7.27
N GLY A 220 6.30 10.06 -7.72
CA GLY A 220 6.98 9.07 -6.88
C GLY A 220 8.49 9.34 -6.75
N VAL A 221 8.96 9.64 -5.55
CA VAL A 221 10.38 9.72 -5.17
C VAL A 221 10.72 8.48 -4.35
N VAL A 222 11.74 7.75 -4.77
CA VAL A 222 12.21 6.57 -4.03
C VAL A 222 13.08 7.02 -2.86
N GLU A 223 12.78 6.48 -1.69
CA GLU A 223 13.60 6.56 -0.48
C GLU A 223 13.85 5.14 0.03
N GLU A 224 15.09 4.64 -0.12
CA GLU A 224 15.60 3.31 0.29
C GLU A 224 14.68 2.10 -0.01
N THR A 225 13.55 1.96 0.69
CA THR A 225 12.58 0.85 0.60
C THR A 225 11.13 1.29 0.35
N TYR A 226 10.82 2.60 0.29
CA TYR A 226 9.48 3.12 0.05
C TYR A 226 9.46 4.21 -1.03
N ILE A 227 8.28 4.51 -1.56
CA ILE A 227 8.06 5.58 -2.53
C ILE A 227 7.25 6.70 -1.87
N GLU A 228 7.85 7.88 -1.74
CA GLU A 228 7.19 9.11 -1.33
C GLU A 228 6.48 9.75 -2.53
N TRP A 229 5.22 10.17 -2.36
CA TRP A 229 4.42 10.76 -3.44
C TRP A 229 4.35 12.31 -3.31
N HIS A 230 4.72 13.07 -4.36
CA HIS A 230 4.76 14.54 -4.40
C HIS A 230 3.88 15.14 -5.51
N GLN A 231 3.23 16.28 -5.23
CA GLN A 231 2.12 16.80 -6.05
C GLN A 231 2.44 17.76 -7.22
N GLU A 232 3.68 18.08 -7.59
CA GLU A 232 3.87 19.10 -8.66
C GLU A 232 3.28 18.68 -10.04
N THR A 233 2.94 17.40 -10.24
CA THR A 233 2.49 16.88 -11.55
C THR A 233 1.36 15.80 -11.55
N GLY A 234 0.75 15.41 -10.43
CA GLY A 234 -0.27 14.33 -10.45
C GLY A 234 -1.27 14.31 -9.29
N MET A 235 -2.55 14.09 -9.63
CA MET A 235 -3.64 13.85 -8.67
C MET A 235 -3.61 12.38 -8.20
N ALA A 236 -3.00 12.12 -7.06
CA ALA A 236 -3.30 10.94 -6.26
C ALA A 236 -3.80 11.41 -4.89
N ARG A 237 -4.94 10.87 -4.44
CA ARG A 237 -5.48 11.08 -3.09
C ARG A 237 -5.48 9.72 -2.38
N SER A 238 -4.95 9.67 -1.17
CA SER A 238 -5.27 8.66 -0.15
C SER A 238 -5.50 9.37 1.19
N ALA A 239 -6.14 8.69 2.12
CA ALA A 239 -6.65 9.21 3.40
C ALA A 239 -5.57 9.66 4.39
N PHE A 240 -4.29 9.31 4.19
CA PHE A 240 -3.18 9.77 5.04
C PHE A 240 -2.76 11.24 4.80
N GLY A 241 -3.51 12.01 4.01
CA GLY A 241 -3.49 13.46 4.04
C GLY A 241 -3.37 14.17 2.69
N VAL A 242 -3.73 15.45 2.70
CA VAL A 242 -3.42 16.39 1.60
C VAL A 242 -1.92 16.68 1.62
N LEU A 243 -1.26 16.42 0.50
CA LEU A 243 0.16 16.69 0.28
C LEU A 243 0.47 18.20 0.43
N HIS A 244 1.18 18.58 1.49
CA HIS A 244 1.66 19.95 1.74
C HIS A 244 3.16 20.10 1.45
N SER A 245 3.52 21.22 0.80
CA SER A 245 4.90 21.60 0.46
C SER A 245 5.37 22.82 1.28
N PRO A 246 6.56 22.79 1.89
CA PRO A 246 7.32 23.98 2.19
C PRO A 246 8.41 24.20 1.12
N LYS A 247 8.08 25.05 0.14
CA LYS A 247 8.98 25.87 -0.68
C LYS A 247 10.05 25.16 -1.55
N GLY A 248 9.73 25.05 -2.84
CA GLY A 248 10.56 25.57 -3.94
C GLY A 248 11.81 24.79 -4.35
N ASN A 249 11.81 24.36 -5.62
CA ASN A 249 12.91 23.82 -6.45
C ASN A 249 13.18 22.31 -6.37
N VAL A 250 12.39 21.55 -7.14
CA VAL A 250 12.58 20.13 -7.52
C VAL A 250 13.98 19.80 -8.06
N ARG A 251 14.71 20.80 -8.58
CA ARG A 251 16.08 20.62 -9.09
C ARG A 251 17.11 20.26 -8.00
N GLN A 252 16.79 20.41 -6.71
CA GLN A 252 17.70 20.13 -5.58
C GLN A 252 17.38 18.82 -4.84
N ALA A 253 16.20 18.23 -5.00
CA ALA A 253 15.84 16.94 -4.40
C ALA A 253 16.47 15.76 -5.17
N LEU A 254 16.43 15.83 -6.51
CA LEU A 254 17.18 14.94 -7.42
C LEU A 254 18.70 14.91 -7.18
N LEU A 255 19.26 15.90 -6.47
CA LEU A 255 20.68 15.96 -6.14
C LEU A 255 21.05 15.33 -4.78
N ARG A 256 20.08 14.90 -3.95
CA ARG A 256 20.36 14.29 -2.63
C ARG A 256 20.34 12.76 -2.64
N VAL A 257 19.57 12.15 -3.53
CA VAL A 257 19.62 10.70 -3.80
C VAL A 257 20.96 10.29 -4.47
N HIS A 258 21.77 11.25 -4.90
CA HIS A 258 23.00 11.00 -5.67
C HIS A 258 24.32 11.35 -4.98
N ARG A 259 24.45 11.19 -3.65
CA ARG A 259 25.77 11.31 -2.99
C ARG A 259 26.28 10.04 -2.32
N ARG A 260 25.43 9.15 -1.80
CA ARG A 260 25.93 7.96 -1.07
C ARG A 260 26.26 6.77 -1.98
N ASP A 261 25.57 6.60 -3.10
CA ASP A 261 25.81 5.44 -3.99
C ASP A 261 26.86 5.70 -5.07
N LEU A 262 27.15 6.97 -5.38
CA LEU A 262 28.22 7.33 -6.32
C LEU A 262 29.62 7.14 -5.72
N GLU A 263 29.78 7.20 -4.40
CA GLU A 263 31.08 6.96 -3.74
C GLU A 263 31.47 5.48 -3.71
N GLN A 264 30.50 4.55 -3.68
CA GLN A 264 30.80 3.12 -3.79
C GLN A 264 31.09 2.67 -5.23
N VAL A 265 30.47 3.30 -6.23
CA VAL A 265 30.73 2.99 -7.65
C VAL A 265 32.00 3.67 -8.17
N LEU A 266 32.37 4.85 -7.66
CA LEU A 266 33.61 5.56 -8.05
C LEU A 266 34.82 5.27 -7.14
N GLY A 267 34.65 4.51 -6.04
CA GLY A 267 35.71 4.14 -5.10
C GLY A 267 36.77 3.15 -5.65
N GLY A 268 36.67 2.77 -6.93
CA GLY A 268 37.58 1.83 -7.58
C GLY A 268 38.75 2.44 -8.37
N LEU A 269 38.95 3.76 -8.36
CA LEU A 269 40.05 4.41 -9.12
C LEU A 269 41.02 5.17 -8.20
N PRO A 270 42.33 4.91 -8.28
CA PRO A 270 43.32 5.59 -7.47
C PRO A 270 43.71 6.95 -8.09
N GLY A 271 43.64 8.00 -7.27
CA GLY A 271 44.44 9.22 -7.47
C GLY A 271 43.65 10.47 -7.86
N GLY A 272 43.57 11.43 -6.92
CA GLY A 272 43.15 12.79 -7.19
C GLY A 272 43.18 13.62 -5.91
N GLN A 273 44.22 14.42 -5.74
CA GLN A 273 44.55 15.15 -4.52
C GLN A 273 43.54 16.25 -4.15
N ARG A 274 43.38 16.45 -2.84
CA ARG A 274 42.58 17.48 -2.17
C ARG A 274 43.02 18.89 -2.57
N HIS A 275 42.06 19.74 -2.91
CA HIS A 275 42.18 21.19 -2.82
C HIS A 275 40.89 21.68 -2.16
N ASP A 276 40.96 21.96 -0.87
CA ASP A 276 40.05 22.85 -0.15
C ASP A 276 40.59 23.02 1.27
N ASP A 277 41.64 23.83 1.36
CA ASP A 277 41.98 24.55 2.58
C ASP A 277 42.39 25.97 2.15
N GLN A 278 41.99 26.96 2.95
CA GLN A 278 42.32 28.38 2.84
C GLN A 278 41.39 29.33 2.06
N ILE A 279 40.08 29.07 1.96
CA ILE A 279 39.08 30.18 2.03
C ILE A 279 38.97 30.59 3.52
N ARG A 280 40.05 31.16 4.07
CA ARG A 280 40.10 31.68 5.45
C ARG A 280 41.24 32.68 5.71
N GLN A 281 41.81 33.31 4.67
CA GLN A 281 42.84 34.34 4.83
C GLN A 281 42.49 35.76 4.32
N ASP A 282 41.38 35.99 3.62
CA ASP A 282 41.06 37.34 3.07
C ASP A 282 40.06 38.18 3.89
N ARG A 283 39.99 37.99 5.22
CA ARG A 283 39.18 38.84 6.11
C ARG A 283 39.93 39.54 7.25
N HIS A 284 41.26 39.61 7.19
CA HIS A 284 42.05 40.34 8.20
C HIS A 284 43.07 41.36 7.69
N GLN A 285 43.03 41.76 6.41
CA GLN A 285 43.87 42.85 5.90
C GLN A 285 43.02 43.90 5.17
N GLY A 286 42.38 44.81 5.92
CA GLY A 286 41.59 45.88 5.31
C GLY A 286 40.72 46.67 6.30
N ALA A 287 41.25 47.01 7.47
CA ALA A 287 40.62 47.96 8.40
C ALA A 287 41.55 48.40 9.54
N VAL A 288 42.72 49.00 9.25
CA VAL A 288 43.38 49.92 10.18
C VAL A 288 44.14 50.96 9.35
N ASP A 289 44.10 52.21 9.79
CA ASP A 289 44.72 53.43 9.24
C ASP A 289 43.97 54.17 8.14
N ASP A 290 42.84 54.76 8.53
CA ASP A 290 42.63 56.17 8.24
C ASP A 290 42.00 56.88 9.46
N GLN A 291 42.45 58.10 9.73
CA GLN A 291 42.05 59.03 10.81
C GLN A 291 42.83 59.03 12.13
N VAL A 292 44.00 59.71 12.11
CA VAL A 292 44.38 60.65 13.19
C VAL A 292 44.59 62.05 12.60
N VAL A 293 43.52 62.86 12.69
CA VAL A 293 43.44 64.28 13.10
C VAL A 293 44.67 65.20 12.94
N ARG A 294 44.52 66.16 12.00
CA ARG A 294 44.73 67.65 12.04
C ARG A 294 45.94 68.31 12.77
N GLN A 295 46.76 68.98 11.94
CA GLN A 295 47.24 70.40 11.96
C GLN A 295 48.16 70.93 13.09
N PRO A 296 48.92 72.03 12.87
CA PRO A 296 49.01 72.92 11.69
C PRO A 296 50.28 72.81 10.85
#